data_AF-A0A834JWZ1-F1
#
_entry.id   AF-A0A834JWZ1-F1
#
_cell.length_a   1.000
_cell.length_b   1.000
_cell.length_c   1.000
_cell.angle_alpha   90.00
_cell.angle_beta   90.00
_cell.angle_gamma   90.00
#
_symmetry.space_group_name_H-M   'P 1'
#
loop_
_entity.id
_entity.type
_entity.pdbx_description
1 polymer ?
#
loop_
_entity_poly.entity_id
_entity_poly.type
_entity_poly.pdbx_seq_one_letter_code
_entity_poly.pdbx_strand_id
1 'polypeptide(L)'
;MSERAKSCYLRSNSDSLTTIYLPDSTPIFIGRSPETNITDTKCSRQQVRLCADYLKHTVSVQQVGIRACGINGFKTQKDIRSIVKHNDYLEILYGKHIYQIEFNPPPKEKNNQKFVRKRSYDSEDESLSIDTTNSFKIRKIEDECNAIIQETINTNDYSKNEQDNEELNSTASTSKGNGIDNNKTKAIDCWEENKKLLIYTSSNVQNRTKIAAYDMDGTLIKTKSGLVFPKNCNDWQLLFPEVPKKLKQLYENGYKVVIFTNQGALGIDKVKLLDFKIKTERVVQKLGIPIQVFVSIGKDIYRKPAPGMWNELVNYKNGGLNIDKSNSFYVGDAAGRRKNWAPGKKKDHSKVDRLMAINIGLLFQTPEEHFLGHKIVPYVLPTFDPKALLKDDNICHPTDAKITSKKQEIIVLIGCPASGKSHFVKLYLNEYDHINRDTLGSWQKCISAMEQSLIQGKSVVIDNTNPDPASRERYIVVAKKYNIPVRCFLMTTSTEHAKHNNKFRELVDSSHAKITDIIINSYMKNYIPPTLEEGFTELVKINFVPRFFSEKDKELYEMYLLEN
;
A
#
# COMPACT_ATOMS: atom_id res chain seq x y z
N MET A 1 -24.53 -27.46 -3.84
CA MET A 1 -25.31 -26.24 -4.18
C MET A 1 -25.61 -25.49 -2.90
N SER A 2 -25.37 -24.17 -2.85
CA SER A 2 -25.72 -23.35 -1.67
C SER A 2 -27.23 -23.36 -1.48
N GLU A 3 -27.71 -23.56 -0.25
CA GLU A 3 -29.13 -23.51 0.07
C GLU A 3 -29.62 -22.06 -0.09
N ARG A 4 -30.76 -21.87 -0.79
CA ARG A 4 -31.35 -20.53 -1.02
C ARG A 4 -31.81 -19.93 0.30
N ALA A 5 -31.52 -18.65 0.55
CA ALA A 5 -32.09 -17.94 1.69
C ALA A 5 -33.61 -17.85 1.58
N LYS A 6 -34.31 -17.82 2.72
CA LYS A 6 -35.76 -17.60 2.84
C LYS A 6 -36.11 -16.16 3.15
N SER A 7 -35.22 -15.42 3.81
CA SER A 7 -35.40 -13.99 4.08
C SER A 7 -34.05 -13.26 4.20
N CYS A 8 -34.08 -11.94 3.98
CA CYS A 8 -32.94 -11.05 4.19
C CYS A 8 -33.39 -9.79 4.95
N TYR A 9 -32.60 -9.36 5.93
CA TYR A 9 -32.87 -8.17 6.74
C TYR A 9 -31.61 -7.30 6.89
N LEU A 10 -31.84 -6.00 7.06
CA LEU A 10 -30.88 -5.07 7.64
C LEU A 10 -31.20 -4.89 9.12
N ARG A 11 -30.27 -5.32 9.99
CA ARG A 11 -30.44 -5.25 11.43
C ARG A 11 -29.45 -4.27 12.05
N SER A 12 -29.92 -3.40 12.93
CA SER A 12 -29.06 -2.46 13.66
C SER A 12 -28.91 -2.94 15.11
N ASN A 13 -27.73 -2.75 15.69
CA ASN A 13 -27.48 -2.95 17.12
C ASN A 13 -27.92 -1.75 17.99
N SER A 14 -28.36 -0.67 17.34
CA SER A 14 -28.94 0.51 18.00
C SER A 14 -30.46 0.35 18.09
N ASP A 15 -31.00 0.41 19.30
CA ASP A 15 -32.45 0.34 19.58
C ASP A 15 -33.24 1.49 18.92
N SER A 16 -32.55 2.55 18.50
CA SER A 16 -33.15 3.69 17.80
C SER A 16 -33.40 3.45 16.31
N LEU A 17 -32.90 2.38 15.69
CA LEU A 17 -33.09 2.11 14.26
C LEU A 17 -33.91 0.84 14.06
N THR A 18 -34.90 0.92 13.19
CA THR A 18 -35.80 -0.19 12.88
C THR A 18 -35.12 -1.24 11.99
N THR A 19 -35.46 -2.51 12.17
CA THR A 19 -35.01 -3.59 11.27
C THR A 19 -35.76 -3.50 9.94
N ILE A 20 -35.06 -3.67 8.82
CA ILE A 20 -35.62 -3.46 7.48
C ILE A 20 -35.58 -4.78 6.70
N TYR A 21 -36.72 -5.20 6.16
CA TYR A 21 -36.83 -6.38 5.30
C TYR A 21 -36.39 -6.08 3.86
N LEU A 22 -35.55 -6.94 3.28
CA LEU A 22 -35.07 -6.84 1.90
C LEU A 22 -35.68 -7.97 1.04
N PRO A 23 -36.70 -7.70 0.21
CA PRO A 23 -37.28 -8.72 -0.67
C PRO A 23 -36.29 -9.22 -1.75
N ASP A 24 -36.40 -10.51 -2.09
CA ASP A 24 -35.54 -11.14 -3.11
C ASP A 24 -35.74 -10.49 -4.48
N SER A 25 -34.63 -10.17 -5.15
CA SER A 25 -34.56 -9.59 -6.49
C SER A 25 -35.39 -8.31 -6.69
N THR A 26 -35.82 -7.66 -5.61
CA THR A 26 -36.68 -6.47 -5.66
C THR A 26 -35.92 -5.27 -5.11
N PRO A 27 -35.73 -4.19 -5.90
CA PRO A 27 -35.01 -3.03 -5.44
C PRO A 27 -35.82 -2.20 -4.45
N ILE A 28 -35.21 -1.83 -3.34
CA ILE A 28 -35.77 -0.92 -2.35
C ILE A 28 -34.87 0.29 -2.14
N PHE A 29 -35.45 1.41 -1.71
CA PHE A 29 -34.70 2.62 -1.39
C PHE A 29 -34.80 2.90 0.11
N ILE A 30 -33.65 3.13 0.73
CA ILE A 30 -33.54 3.39 2.16
C ILE A 30 -32.89 4.76 2.36
N GLY A 31 -33.35 5.49 3.37
CA GLY A 31 -32.86 6.81 3.72
C GLY A 31 -33.63 7.38 4.90
N ARG A 32 -33.57 8.69 5.10
CA ARG A 32 -34.29 9.40 6.17
C ARG A 32 -35.80 9.23 6.03
N SER A 33 -36.44 8.48 6.92
CA SER A 33 -37.89 8.27 6.93
C SER A 33 -38.41 7.79 8.30
N PRO A 34 -39.72 7.88 8.57
CA PRO A 34 -40.31 7.31 9.78
C PRO A 34 -40.07 5.80 9.89
N GLU A 35 -40.07 5.08 8.77
CA GLU A 35 -39.92 3.62 8.72
C GLU A 35 -38.51 3.16 9.09
N THR A 36 -37.48 3.99 8.88
CA THR A 36 -36.09 3.71 9.28
C THR A 36 -35.72 4.32 10.64
N ASN A 37 -36.58 5.20 11.15
CA ASN A 37 -36.34 6.10 12.27
C ASN A 37 -35.07 6.99 12.12
N ILE A 38 -34.57 7.15 10.89
CA ILE A 38 -33.49 8.09 10.59
C ILE A 38 -34.10 9.48 10.45
N THR A 39 -33.68 10.42 11.31
CA THR A 39 -34.12 11.83 11.28
C THR A 39 -33.03 12.80 10.80
N ASP A 40 -31.78 12.34 10.62
CA ASP A 40 -30.64 13.17 10.20
C ASP A 40 -30.90 13.83 8.84
N THR A 41 -30.99 15.16 8.82
CA THR A 41 -31.31 15.95 7.62
C THR A 41 -30.24 15.87 6.53
N LYS A 42 -29.03 15.40 6.85
CA LYS A 42 -27.96 15.15 5.87
C LYS A 42 -28.14 13.82 5.13
N CYS A 43 -28.99 12.92 5.64
CA CYS A 43 -29.37 11.68 4.97
C CYS A 43 -30.55 11.96 4.02
N SER A 44 -30.40 11.63 2.73
CA SER A 44 -31.49 11.76 1.75
C SER A 44 -32.65 10.81 2.13
N ARG A 45 -33.89 11.13 1.72
CA ARG A 45 -35.01 10.18 1.83
C ARG A 45 -34.77 8.91 1.01
N GLN A 46 -34.06 9.06 -0.11
CA GLN A 46 -33.55 7.96 -0.92
C GLN A 46 -32.03 8.07 -0.95
N GLN A 47 -31.40 7.50 0.08
CA GLN A 47 -29.97 7.60 0.30
C GLN A 47 -29.23 6.45 -0.39
N VAL A 48 -29.78 5.24 -0.30
CA VAL A 48 -29.20 4.03 -0.89
C VAL A 48 -30.30 3.19 -1.54
N ARG A 49 -29.98 2.60 -2.70
CA ARG A 49 -30.79 1.59 -3.38
C ARG A 49 -30.19 0.23 -3.12
N LEU A 50 -31.01 -0.72 -2.68
CA LEU A 50 -30.61 -2.06 -2.27
C LEU A 50 -31.41 -3.10 -3.04
N CYS A 51 -30.79 -4.22 -3.42
CA CYS A 51 -31.49 -5.36 -4.01
C CYS A 51 -30.79 -6.64 -3.55
N ALA A 52 -31.52 -7.52 -2.85
CA ALA A 52 -31.01 -8.78 -2.34
C ALA A 52 -31.10 -9.90 -3.38
N ASP A 53 -30.15 -10.83 -3.36
CA ASP A 53 -30.12 -12.06 -4.15
C ASP A 53 -30.02 -13.23 -3.17
N TYR A 54 -31.14 -13.94 -2.98
CA TYR A 54 -31.23 -15.01 -1.99
C TYR A 54 -30.50 -16.29 -2.40
N LEU A 55 -30.20 -16.46 -3.70
CA LEU A 55 -29.42 -17.59 -4.18
C LEU A 55 -27.94 -17.40 -3.89
N LYS A 56 -27.44 -16.17 -4.06
CA LYS A 56 -26.02 -15.82 -3.86
C LYS A 56 -25.69 -15.36 -2.44
N HIS A 57 -26.71 -15.12 -1.60
CA HIS A 57 -26.54 -14.53 -0.26
C HIS A 57 -25.80 -13.18 -0.33
N THR A 58 -26.20 -12.35 -1.31
CA THR A 58 -25.60 -11.04 -1.55
C THR A 58 -26.64 -9.95 -1.67
N VAL A 59 -26.31 -8.74 -1.23
CA VAL A 59 -27.10 -7.54 -1.49
C VAL A 59 -26.29 -6.61 -2.37
N SER A 60 -26.89 -6.09 -3.43
CA SER A 60 -26.32 -5.00 -4.22
C SER A 60 -26.67 -3.67 -3.57
N VAL A 61 -25.67 -2.82 -3.35
CA VAL A 61 -25.76 -1.52 -2.67
C VAL A 61 -25.36 -0.44 -3.67
N GLN A 62 -26.23 0.52 -3.91
CA GLN A 62 -25.94 1.68 -4.76
C GLN A 62 -26.28 2.96 -4.00
N GLN A 63 -25.29 3.81 -3.74
CA GLN A 63 -25.56 5.13 -3.17
C GLN A 63 -26.28 5.99 -4.20
N VAL A 64 -27.45 6.52 -3.85
CA VAL A 64 -28.24 7.43 -4.70
C VAL A 64 -28.24 8.85 -4.12
N GLY A 65 -28.13 8.96 -2.80
CA GLY A 65 -28.05 10.24 -2.10
C GLY A 65 -26.74 10.99 -2.32
N ILE A 66 -26.78 12.31 -2.11
CA ILE A 66 -25.64 13.23 -2.33
C ILE A 66 -24.50 12.96 -1.34
N ARG A 67 -24.83 12.65 -0.08
CA ARG A 67 -23.84 12.35 0.96
C ARG A 67 -23.39 10.89 0.86
N ALA A 68 -22.15 10.59 1.23
CA ALA A 68 -21.59 9.25 1.09
C ALA A 68 -22.27 8.25 2.04
N CYS A 69 -22.47 7.01 1.58
CA CYS A 69 -22.74 5.85 2.44
C CYS A 69 -21.40 5.20 2.85
N GLY A 70 -21.46 4.20 3.72
CA GLY A 70 -20.32 3.36 4.10
C GLY A 70 -20.62 1.88 3.93
N ILE A 71 -19.60 1.09 3.57
CA ILE A 71 -19.64 -0.37 3.60
C ILE A 71 -18.40 -0.83 4.35
N ASN A 72 -18.57 -1.57 5.45
CA ASN A 72 -17.49 -2.07 6.29
C ASN A 72 -16.45 -0.97 6.68
N GLY A 73 -16.90 0.27 6.94
CA GLY A 73 -16.03 1.40 7.28
C GLY A 73 -15.43 2.16 6.10
N PHE A 74 -15.72 1.77 4.85
CA PHE A 74 -15.24 2.43 3.63
C PHE A 74 -16.32 3.26 2.94
N LYS A 75 -15.98 4.48 2.54
CA LYS A 75 -16.92 5.37 1.82
C LYS A 75 -17.29 4.80 0.46
N THR A 76 -18.58 4.80 0.16
CA THR A 76 -19.10 4.51 -1.18
C THR A 76 -18.93 5.73 -2.10
N GLN A 77 -18.98 5.49 -3.41
CA GLN A 77 -19.13 6.53 -4.42
C GLN A 77 -20.56 6.55 -4.95
N LYS A 78 -21.08 7.75 -5.23
CA LYS A 78 -22.44 7.92 -5.74
C LYS A 78 -22.61 7.17 -7.07
N ASP A 79 -23.75 6.53 -7.25
CA ASP A 79 -24.18 5.79 -8.44
C ASP A 79 -23.35 4.53 -8.79
N ILE A 80 -22.31 4.20 -8.01
CA ILE A 80 -21.57 2.94 -8.14
C ILE A 80 -22.26 1.83 -7.34
N ARG A 81 -22.46 0.66 -7.98
CA ARG A 81 -22.99 -0.55 -7.33
C ARG A 81 -21.87 -1.35 -6.68
N SER A 82 -22.03 -1.68 -5.41
CA SER A 82 -21.17 -2.57 -4.63
C SER A 82 -21.94 -3.82 -4.24
N ILE A 83 -21.27 -4.96 -4.08
CA ILE A 83 -21.88 -6.20 -3.61
C ILE A 83 -21.39 -6.48 -2.20
N VAL A 84 -22.32 -6.74 -1.29
CA VAL A 84 -22.07 -7.06 0.12
C VAL A 84 -22.73 -8.39 0.46
N LYS A 85 -22.18 -9.10 1.43
CA LYS A 85 -22.54 -10.45 1.82
C LYS A 85 -23.20 -10.48 3.21
N HIS A 86 -23.67 -11.66 3.60
CA HIS A 86 -24.08 -11.94 4.97
C HIS A 86 -22.99 -11.49 5.97
N ASN A 87 -23.41 -10.82 7.05
CA ASN A 87 -22.58 -10.21 8.10
C ASN A 87 -21.74 -8.98 7.71
N ASP A 88 -21.82 -8.50 6.47
CA ASP A 88 -21.26 -7.18 6.14
C ASP A 88 -22.10 -6.06 6.78
N TYR A 89 -21.45 -4.92 7.01
CA TYR A 89 -22.04 -3.72 7.57
C TYR A 89 -22.26 -2.65 6.49
N LEU A 90 -23.47 -2.10 6.47
CA LEU A 90 -23.90 -0.98 5.66
C LEU A 90 -24.16 0.23 6.54
N GLU A 91 -23.53 1.35 6.24
CA GLU A 91 -23.75 2.63 6.90
C GLU A 91 -24.57 3.50 5.94
N ILE A 92 -25.83 3.79 6.27
CA ILE A 92 -26.72 4.56 5.38
C ILE A 92 -26.15 5.96 5.11
N LEU A 93 -25.45 6.53 6.10
CA LEU A 93 -24.64 7.72 5.97
C LEU A 93 -23.27 7.43 6.57
N TYR A 94 -22.18 7.72 5.86
CA TYR A 94 -20.84 7.32 6.30
C TYR A 94 -20.52 7.77 7.74
N GLY A 95 -20.15 6.81 8.59
CA GLY A 95 -19.90 6.95 10.03
C GLY A 95 -21.16 6.90 10.90
N LYS A 96 -22.34 6.61 10.34
CA LYS A 96 -23.64 6.68 11.03
C LYS A 96 -24.65 5.66 10.47
N HIS A 97 -25.71 5.41 11.25
CA HIS A 97 -26.87 4.58 10.85
C HIS A 97 -26.44 3.21 10.29
N ILE A 98 -25.78 2.44 11.13
CA ILE A 98 -25.10 1.20 10.76
C ILE A 98 -26.07 0.03 10.86
N TYR A 99 -26.15 -0.76 9.80
CA TYR A 99 -26.91 -1.99 9.69
C TYR A 99 -26.00 -3.15 9.33
N GLN A 100 -26.22 -4.32 9.92
CA GLN A 100 -25.66 -5.61 9.51
C GLN A 100 -26.63 -6.32 8.57
N ILE A 101 -26.09 -7.04 7.59
CA ILE A 101 -26.88 -7.80 6.60
C ILE A 101 -27.07 -9.23 7.07
N GLU A 102 -28.32 -9.64 7.28
CA GLU A 102 -28.68 -10.97 7.78
C GLU A 102 -29.52 -11.73 6.74
N PHE A 103 -29.02 -12.86 6.24
CA PHE A 103 -29.75 -13.82 5.41
C PHE A 103 -30.14 -15.00 6.28
N ASN A 104 -31.37 -15.50 6.12
CA ASN A 104 -31.90 -16.61 6.91
C ASN A 104 -32.50 -17.69 5.98
N PRO A 105 -32.05 -18.96 6.03
CA PRO A 105 -30.88 -19.42 6.80
C PRO A 105 -29.60 -18.73 6.30
N PRO A 106 -28.58 -18.56 7.15
CA PRO A 106 -27.30 -18.02 6.74
C PRO A 106 -26.64 -18.93 5.69
N PRO A 107 -25.76 -18.40 4.83
CA PRO A 107 -25.02 -19.22 3.87
C PRO A 107 -24.20 -20.28 4.61
N LYS A 108 -24.20 -21.53 4.11
CA LYS A 108 -23.43 -22.63 4.70
C LYS A 108 -21.94 -22.30 4.66
N GLU A 109 -21.34 -22.08 5.82
CA GLU A 109 -19.90 -21.88 5.95
C GLU A 109 -19.15 -23.14 5.49
N LYS A 110 -18.19 -23.00 4.57
CA LYS A 110 -17.09 -23.98 4.48
C LYS A 110 -16.24 -23.73 5.72
N ASN A 111 -16.31 -24.63 6.72
CA ASN A 111 -15.62 -24.51 8.00
C ASN A 111 -14.14 -24.11 7.84
N ASN A 112 -13.87 -22.82 8.09
CA ASN A 112 -12.59 -22.30 8.52
C ASN A 112 -12.92 -21.32 9.66
N GLN A 113 -13.36 -21.86 10.78
CA GLN A 113 -13.61 -21.09 11.99
C GLN A 113 -12.27 -20.67 12.61
N LYS A 114 -11.79 -19.48 12.22
CA LYS A 114 -11.00 -18.65 13.13
C LYS A 114 -11.97 -18.02 14.13
N PHE A 115 -12.13 -18.66 15.28
CA PHE A 115 -12.75 -18.00 16.43
C PHE A 115 -11.85 -16.87 16.91
N VAL A 116 -12.32 -15.64 16.73
CA VAL A 116 -11.86 -14.46 17.46
C VAL A 116 -12.32 -14.64 18.92
N ARG A 117 -11.39 -15.00 19.81
CA ARG A 117 -11.64 -14.97 21.26
C ARG A 117 -11.78 -13.50 21.71
N LYS A 118 -12.99 -13.13 22.14
CA LYS A 118 -13.27 -12.00 23.05
C LYS A 118 -12.52 -12.29 24.37
N ARG A 119 -11.67 -11.36 24.84
CA ARG A 119 -11.27 -11.30 26.25
C ARG A 119 -12.29 -10.44 26.99
N SER A 120 -13.06 -11.07 27.88
CA SER A 120 -13.73 -10.43 29.01
C SER A 120 -12.78 -10.42 30.21
N TYR A 121 -12.94 -9.44 31.10
CA TYR A 121 -12.40 -9.48 32.46
C TYR A 121 -13.12 -10.56 33.28
N ASP A 122 -12.33 -11.21 34.15
CA ASP A 122 -12.55 -12.20 35.23
C ASP A 122 -13.99 -12.36 35.81
N SER A 123 -14.41 -13.56 36.22
CA SER A 123 -13.88 -14.30 37.38
C SER A 123 -13.73 -15.83 37.27
N GLU A 124 -12.66 -16.31 37.92
CA GLU A 124 -12.44 -17.58 38.65
C GLU A 124 -11.99 -18.87 37.93
N ASP A 125 -10.72 -19.20 38.24
CA ASP A 125 -10.12 -20.48 38.68
C ASP A 125 -9.71 -21.63 37.74
N GLU A 126 -8.48 -22.06 38.03
CA GLU A 126 -7.83 -23.38 37.92
C GLU A 126 -7.39 -23.99 36.57
N SER A 127 -6.09 -23.80 36.33
CA SER A 127 -5.07 -24.86 36.29
C SER A 127 -4.77 -25.64 34.99
N LEU A 128 -3.45 -25.84 34.80
CA LEU A 128 -2.73 -26.88 34.04
C LEU A 128 -2.80 -26.82 32.50
N SER A 129 -1.79 -27.12 31.69
CA SER A 129 -0.32 -27.20 31.72
C SER A 129 0.06 -27.83 30.36
N ILE A 130 1.23 -27.50 29.80
CA ILE A 130 2.00 -28.32 28.82
C ILE A 130 1.42 -28.38 27.38
N ASP A 131 2.16 -28.40 26.27
CA ASP A 131 3.52 -28.00 25.90
C ASP A 131 3.62 -28.20 24.36
N THR A 132 4.48 -27.44 23.71
CA THR A 132 5.28 -27.76 22.49
C THR A 132 4.71 -28.43 21.22
N THR A 133 5.08 -27.79 20.10
CA THR A 133 5.74 -28.32 18.87
C THR A 133 4.98 -28.62 17.56
N ASN A 134 5.62 -28.13 16.49
CA ASN A 134 5.73 -28.63 15.10
C ASN A 134 4.53 -28.47 14.14
N SER A 135 4.57 -27.62 13.10
CA SER A 135 5.41 -27.53 11.87
C SER A 135 4.85 -28.32 10.66
N PHE A 136 4.80 -27.63 9.49
CA PHE A 136 4.60 -28.14 8.11
C PHE A 136 3.18 -28.66 7.76
N LYS A 137 2.61 -28.55 6.54
CA LYS A 137 3.09 -28.30 5.17
C LYS A 137 1.88 -27.98 4.25
N ILE A 138 2.13 -27.28 3.14
CA ILE A 138 1.15 -26.91 2.09
C ILE A 138 1.04 -28.01 1.01
N ARG A 139 -0.19 -28.28 0.52
CA ARG A 139 -0.51 -28.92 -0.78
C ARG A 139 -1.72 -28.18 -1.41
N LYS A 140 -1.52 -27.48 -2.54
CA LYS A 140 -1.85 -27.81 -3.95
C LYS A 140 -3.36 -27.97 -4.24
N ILE A 141 -3.93 -27.00 -4.98
CA ILE A 141 -5.14 -27.13 -5.82
C ILE A 141 -4.87 -26.29 -7.08
N GLU A 142 -4.62 -26.94 -8.21
CA GLU A 142 -4.27 -26.30 -9.49
C GLU A 142 -5.15 -26.80 -10.66
N ASP A 143 -6.23 -27.57 -10.41
CA ASP A 143 -6.89 -28.33 -11.49
C ASP A 143 -8.32 -27.89 -11.87
N GLU A 144 -8.85 -26.76 -11.40
CA GLU A 144 -10.24 -26.35 -11.73
C GLU A 144 -10.39 -25.12 -12.64
N CYS A 145 -9.31 -24.49 -13.10
CA CYS A 145 -9.40 -23.30 -13.96
C CYS A 145 -9.20 -23.54 -15.47
N ASN A 146 -8.83 -24.76 -15.91
CA ASN A 146 -8.55 -25.02 -17.32
C ASN A 146 -9.75 -25.50 -18.16
N ALA A 147 -10.92 -25.74 -17.57
CA ALA A 147 -12.07 -26.28 -18.29
C ALA A 147 -12.99 -25.22 -18.95
N ILE A 148 -12.81 -23.92 -18.66
CA ILE A 148 -13.76 -22.87 -19.12
C ILE A 148 -13.24 -22.09 -20.34
N ILE A 149 -11.98 -22.29 -20.75
CA ILE A 149 -11.36 -21.51 -21.84
C ILE A 149 -11.52 -22.19 -23.23
N GLN A 150 -11.95 -23.45 -23.31
CA GLN A 150 -12.10 -24.15 -24.59
C GLN A 150 -13.47 -24.00 -25.30
N GLU A 151 -14.48 -23.39 -24.68
CA GLU A 151 -15.83 -23.30 -25.27
C GLU A 151 -16.15 -21.98 -26.00
N THR A 152 -15.20 -21.05 -26.16
CA THR A 152 -15.47 -19.75 -26.81
C THR A 152 -14.72 -19.52 -28.12
N ILE A 153 -14.16 -20.56 -28.75
CA ILE A 153 -13.47 -20.43 -30.06
C ILE A 153 -14.27 -21.03 -31.23
N ASN A 154 -15.32 -21.81 -30.99
CA ASN A 154 -16.13 -22.38 -32.08
C ASN A 154 -17.49 -21.68 -32.23
N THR A 155 -17.51 -20.51 -32.86
CA THR A 155 -18.65 -20.05 -33.66
C THR A 155 -18.20 -18.88 -34.56
N ASN A 156 -17.88 -19.18 -35.81
CA ASN A 156 -17.99 -18.25 -36.95
C ASN A 156 -17.98 -19.09 -38.23
N ASP A 157 -19.15 -19.65 -38.57
CA ASP A 157 -19.45 -20.14 -39.90
C ASP A 157 -20.15 -19.02 -40.69
N TYR A 158 -19.52 -18.58 -41.77
CA TYR A 158 -20.19 -17.92 -42.88
C TYR A 158 -20.18 -18.89 -44.07
N SER A 159 -21.38 -19.24 -44.50
CA SER A 159 -21.68 -20.04 -45.67
C SER A 159 -21.18 -19.40 -46.98
N LYS A 160 -20.54 -20.21 -47.83
CA LYS A 160 -20.62 -20.12 -49.30
C LYS A 160 -20.37 -21.50 -49.93
N ASN A 161 -21.24 -21.82 -50.86
CA ASN A 161 -21.44 -23.09 -51.56
C ASN A 161 -20.30 -23.44 -52.55
N GLU A 162 -19.88 -24.70 -52.48
CA GLU A 162 -19.81 -25.75 -53.54
C GLU A 162 -19.14 -25.55 -54.92
N GLN A 163 -18.62 -26.72 -55.37
CA GLN A 163 -18.14 -27.20 -56.67
C GLN A 163 -16.71 -26.78 -57.10
N ASP A 164 -15.80 -27.66 -57.56
CA ASP A 164 -15.79 -29.10 -57.86
C ASP A 164 -14.33 -29.55 -58.13
N ASN A 165 -14.01 -30.84 -57.88
CA ASN A 165 -13.03 -31.72 -58.55
C ASN A 165 -11.52 -31.36 -58.52
N GLU A 166 -10.53 -32.26 -58.38
CA GLU A 166 -10.46 -33.71 -58.58
C GLU A 166 -9.16 -34.27 -57.94
N GLU A 167 -9.29 -35.47 -57.38
CA GLU A 167 -8.37 -36.60 -57.18
C GLU A 167 -6.86 -36.54 -57.56
N LEU A 168 -5.99 -36.90 -56.60
CA LEU A 168 -5.20 -38.14 -56.48
C LEU A 168 -3.88 -38.17 -57.28
N ASN A 169 -2.77 -38.26 -56.54
CA ASN A 169 -1.98 -39.48 -56.61
C ASN A 169 -1.03 -39.63 -55.41
N SER A 170 -1.15 -40.81 -54.81
CA SER A 170 -0.27 -41.32 -53.76
C SER A 170 0.88 -42.08 -54.42
N THR A 171 2.08 -41.99 -53.83
CA THR A 171 3.06 -43.09 -53.85
C THR A 171 3.95 -42.95 -52.62
N ALA A 172 3.88 -43.96 -51.76
CA ALA A 172 4.75 -44.11 -50.61
C ALA A 172 6.04 -44.83 -51.02
N SER A 173 7.18 -44.42 -50.47
CA SER A 173 8.28 -45.35 -50.16
C SER A 173 9.28 -44.75 -49.15
N THR A 174 9.28 -45.38 -47.97
CA THR A 174 10.47 -45.85 -47.21
C THR A 174 11.69 -44.94 -47.07
N SER A 175 12.02 -44.53 -45.84
CA SER A 175 13.10 -45.13 -45.03
C SER A 175 13.54 -44.21 -43.87
N LYS A 176 14.02 -44.88 -42.81
CA LYS A 176 14.34 -44.39 -41.46
C LYS A 176 15.43 -43.30 -41.45
N GLY A 177 15.24 -42.30 -40.58
CA GLY A 177 16.30 -41.43 -40.08
C GLY A 177 15.94 -40.90 -38.69
N ASN A 178 16.72 -41.29 -37.68
CA ASN A 178 16.59 -40.86 -36.29
C ASN A 178 16.55 -39.32 -36.18
N GLY A 179 15.47 -38.80 -35.59
CA GLY A 179 15.32 -37.39 -35.26
C GLY A 179 14.87 -37.25 -33.82
N ILE A 180 15.77 -36.74 -32.99
CA ILE A 180 15.55 -36.37 -31.58
C ILE A 180 14.29 -35.50 -31.47
N ASP A 181 13.32 -35.97 -30.69
CA ASP A 181 12.15 -35.20 -30.27
C ASP A 181 12.58 -34.01 -29.39
N ASN A 182 13.00 -32.93 -30.05
CA ASN A 182 13.04 -31.63 -29.44
C ASN A 182 11.61 -31.07 -29.46
N ASN A 183 10.82 -31.49 -28.48
CA ASN A 183 9.61 -30.79 -28.08
C ASN A 183 9.99 -29.38 -27.61
N LYS A 184 10.13 -28.44 -28.57
CA LYS A 184 10.09 -27.00 -28.30
C LYS A 184 8.65 -26.68 -27.91
N THR A 185 8.35 -26.80 -26.61
CA THR A 185 7.23 -26.11 -26.00
C THR A 185 7.35 -24.63 -26.37
N LYS A 186 6.44 -24.13 -27.22
CA LYS A 186 6.34 -22.71 -27.53
C LYS A 186 6.18 -21.98 -26.20
N ALA A 187 7.17 -21.20 -25.80
CA ALA A 187 7.06 -20.34 -24.61
C ALA A 187 5.90 -19.37 -24.85
N ILE A 188 4.85 -19.45 -24.03
CA ILE A 188 3.67 -18.60 -24.11
C ILE A 188 3.89 -17.41 -23.19
N ASP A 189 3.45 -16.22 -23.63
CA ASP A 189 3.38 -15.04 -22.77
C ASP A 189 2.57 -15.34 -21.50
N CYS A 190 3.04 -14.92 -20.33
CA CYS A 190 2.36 -15.20 -19.08
C CYS A 190 2.18 -13.96 -18.19
N TRP A 191 1.02 -13.89 -17.53
CA TRP A 191 0.76 -12.96 -16.43
C TRP A 191 0.75 -13.71 -15.12
N GLU A 192 1.42 -13.15 -14.13
CA GLU A 192 1.37 -13.58 -12.74
C GLU A 192 0.79 -12.45 -11.90
N GLU A 193 -0.17 -12.79 -11.05
CA GLU A 193 -0.89 -11.83 -10.23
C GLU A 193 -0.70 -12.13 -8.75
N ASN A 194 -0.14 -11.15 -8.04
CA ASN A 194 -0.20 -11.06 -6.59
C ASN A 194 -1.02 -9.81 -6.23
N LYS A 195 -1.60 -9.78 -5.02
CA LYS A 195 -2.43 -8.68 -4.50
C LYS A 195 -1.82 -7.27 -4.66
N LYS A 196 -0.50 -7.17 -4.79
CA LYS A 196 0.25 -5.89 -4.81
C LYS A 196 1.25 -5.75 -5.96
N LEU A 197 1.49 -6.82 -6.72
CA LEU A 197 2.46 -6.88 -7.81
C LEU A 197 1.87 -7.71 -8.96
N LEU A 198 1.94 -7.18 -10.17
CA LEU A 198 1.68 -7.93 -11.39
C LEU A 198 2.99 -8.13 -12.14
N ILE A 199 3.18 -9.29 -12.73
CA ILE A 199 4.36 -9.59 -13.53
C ILE A 199 3.87 -10.11 -14.88
N TYR A 200 4.35 -9.50 -15.96
CA TYR A 200 4.17 -10.01 -17.31
C TYR A 200 5.52 -10.47 -17.85
N THR A 201 5.59 -11.70 -18.35
CA THR A 201 6.79 -12.24 -18.99
C THR A 201 6.43 -12.59 -20.42
N SER A 202 6.99 -11.87 -21.38
CA SER A 202 6.78 -12.22 -22.78
C SER A 202 7.50 -13.53 -23.13
N SER A 203 7.03 -14.17 -24.19
CA SER A 203 7.68 -15.33 -24.80
C SER A 203 9.16 -15.07 -25.07
N ASN A 204 9.98 -16.11 -24.89
CA ASN A 204 11.42 -16.13 -25.13
C ASN A 204 12.26 -15.19 -24.24
N VAL A 205 11.72 -14.69 -23.12
CA VAL A 205 12.55 -14.02 -22.10
C VAL A 205 13.57 -15.03 -21.57
N GLN A 206 14.84 -14.63 -21.58
CA GLN A 206 15.96 -15.43 -21.08
C GLN A 206 16.50 -14.82 -19.78
N ASN A 207 16.91 -15.66 -18.86
CA ASN A 207 17.67 -15.23 -17.68
C ASN A 207 19.07 -14.79 -18.10
N ARG A 208 19.54 -13.65 -17.59
CA ARG A 208 20.85 -13.08 -17.94
C ARG A 208 21.44 -12.34 -16.75
N THR A 209 22.77 -12.22 -16.74
CA THR A 209 23.51 -11.52 -15.67
C THR A 209 23.52 -10.00 -15.86
N LYS A 210 23.38 -9.49 -17.09
CA LYS A 210 23.27 -8.06 -17.38
C LYS A 210 21.81 -7.64 -17.51
N ILE A 211 21.39 -6.63 -16.75
CA ILE A 211 20.02 -6.12 -16.76
C ILE A 211 20.00 -4.69 -17.31
N ALA A 212 19.13 -4.48 -18.31
CA ALA A 212 18.75 -3.15 -18.75
C ALA A 212 17.33 -2.89 -18.23
N ALA A 213 17.25 -2.15 -17.12
CA ALA A 213 15.98 -1.85 -16.45
C ALA A 213 15.43 -0.50 -16.89
N TYR A 214 14.12 -0.43 -17.08
CA TYR A 214 13.45 0.79 -17.55
C TYR A 214 12.20 1.08 -16.71
N ASP A 215 11.90 2.35 -16.49
CA ASP A 215 10.53 2.77 -16.28
C ASP A 215 9.70 2.68 -17.60
N MET A 216 8.38 2.77 -17.50
CA MET A 216 7.48 2.72 -18.66
C MET A 216 7.02 4.11 -19.13
N ASP A 217 6.20 4.79 -18.32
CA ASP A 217 5.47 6.00 -18.69
C ASP A 217 6.37 7.24 -18.51
N GLY A 218 6.71 7.93 -19.60
CA GLY A 218 7.68 9.01 -19.61
C GLY A 218 9.09 8.56 -20.01
N THR A 219 9.32 7.24 -20.10
CA THR A 219 10.62 6.62 -20.36
C THR A 219 10.67 5.85 -21.68
N LEU A 220 9.81 4.84 -21.84
CA LEU A 220 9.68 4.08 -23.09
C LEU A 220 8.54 4.60 -23.95
N ILE A 221 7.47 5.05 -23.30
CA ILE A 221 6.26 5.56 -23.94
C ILE A 221 5.86 6.91 -23.37
N LYS A 222 5.05 7.67 -24.11
CA LYS A 222 4.35 8.89 -23.68
C LYS A 222 2.93 8.87 -24.18
N THR A 223 2.07 9.75 -23.67
CA THR A 223 0.71 9.90 -24.19
C THR A 223 0.74 10.35 -25.66
N LYS A 224 -0.17 9.82 -26.47
CA LYS A 224 -0.36 10.26 -27.85
C LYS A 224 -1.07 11.62 -27.90
N SER A 225 -1.98 11.85 -26.94
CA SER A 225 -2.76 13.07 -26.78
C SER A 225 -1.97 14.28 -26.29
N GLY A 226 -0.78 14.08 -25.72
CA GLY A 226 0.01 15.14 -25.08
C GLY A 226 -0.48 15.54 -23.68
N LEU A 227 -1.53 14.89 -23.16
CA LEU A 227 -1.98 15.08 -21.77
C LEU A 227 -1.02 14.40 -20.79
N VAL A 228 -1.03 14.85 -19.53
CA VAL A 228 -0.23 14.23 -18.46
C VAL A 228 -0.71 12.80 -18.18
N PHE A 229 -2.02 12.55 -18.24
CA PHE A 229 -2.62 11.24 -18.01
C PHE A 229 -3.27 10.72 -19.30
N PRO A 230 -3.17 9.42 -19.60
CA PRO A 230 -3.75 8.83 -20.80
C PRO A 230 -5.28 8.84 -20.75
N LYS A 231 -5.92 9.11 -21.89
CA LYS A 231 -7.39 9.06 -22.02
C LYS A 231 -7.96 7.65 -21.95
N ASN A 232 -7.22 6.66 -22.44
CA ASN A 232 -7.58 5.24 -22.48
C ASN A 232 -6.33 4.37 -22.76
N CYS A 233 -6.50 3.05 -22.85
CA CYS A 233 -5.42 2.08 -23.10
C CYS A 233 -4.70 2.23 -24.45
N ASN A 234 -5.25 3.00 -25.39
CA ASN A 234 -4.65 3.27 -26.71
C ASN A 234 -3.94 4.63 -26.76
N ASP A 235 -4.04 5.46 -25.71
CA ASP A 235 -3.44 6.79 -25.67
C ASP A 235 -1.95 6.73 -25.27
N TRP A 236 -1.16 6.07 -26.09
CA TRP A 236 0.28 6.00 -25.95
C TRP A 236 0.98 5.96 -27.30
N GLN A 237 2.24 6.36 -27.30
CA GLN A 237 3.19 6.25 -28.41
C GLN A 237 4.60 6.09 -27.83
N LEU A 238 5.56 5.63 -28.64
CA LEU A 238 6.96 5.59 -28.23
C LEU A 238 7.44 7.00 -27.83
N LEU A 239 8.26 7.08 -26.78
CA LEU A 239 8.84 8.36 -26.35
C LEU A 239 9.69 8.97 -27.46
N PHE A 240 10.60 8.14 -28.01
CA PHE A 240 11.50 8.45 -29.11
C PHE A 240 11.50 7.31 -30.15
N PRO A 241 11.72 7.61 -31.45
CA PRO A 241 11.81 6.58 -32.48
C PRO A 241 13.03 5.64 -32.31
N GLU A 242 14.06 6.06 -31.59
CA GLU A 242 15.28 5.29 -31.33
C GLU A 242 15.07 4.12 -30.35
N VAL A 243 14.00 4.16 -29.55
CA VAL A 243 13.77 3.21 -28.44
C VAL A 243 13.83 1.74 -28.90
N PRO A 244 13.07 1.28 -29.93
CA PRO A 244 13.10 -0.13 -30.32
C PRO A 244 14.48 -0.58 -30.81
N LYS A 245 15.17 0.27 -31.59
CA LYS A 245 16.52 -0.04 -32.10
C LYS A 245 17.53 -0.21 -30.96
N LYS A 246 17.52 0.70 -29.98
CA LYS A 246 18.42 0.65 -28.82
C LYS A 246 18.16 -0.58 -27.95
N LEU A 247 16.89 -0.90 -27.68
CA LEU A 247 16.53 -2.09 -26.91
C LEU A 247 16.93 -3.38 -27.62
N LYS A 248 16.75 -3.46 -28.95
CA LYS A 248 17.20 -4.60 -29.76
C LYS A 248 18.71 -4.81 -29.66
N GLN A 249 19.50 -3.73 -29.81
CA GLN A 249 20.96 -3.81 -29.66
C GLN A 249 21.38 -4.31 -28.26
N LEU A 250 20.74 -3.82 -27.20
CA LEU A 250 21.02 -4.28 -25.83
C LEU A 250 20.67 -5.76 -25.65
N TYR A 251 19.52 -6.19 -26.17
CA TYR A 251 19.12 -7.59 -26.13
C TYR A 251 20.11 -8.47 -26.91
N GLU A 252 20.57 -8.06 -28.09
CA GLU A 252 21.59 -8.78 -28.85
C GLU A 252 22.94 -8.83 -28.10
N ASN A 253 23.27 -7.78 -27.34
CA ASN A 253 24.47 -7.71 -26.49
C ASN A 253 24.34 -8.43 -25.13
N GLY A 254 23.35 -9.31 -24.98
CA GLY A 254 23.22 -10.16 -23.79
C GLY A 254 22.59 -9.48 -22.57
N TYR A 255 21.85 -8.38 -22.75
CA TYR A 255 21.05 -7.81 -21.67
C TYR A 255 19.68 -8.47 -21.58
N LYS A 256 19.22 -8.77 -20.37
CA LYS A 256 17.79 -8.99 -20.12
C LYS A 256 17.13 -7.63 -19.94
N VAL A 257 16.09 -7.37 -20.71
CA VAL A 257 15.34 -6.11 -20.64
C VAL A 257 14.16 -6.29 -19.69
N VAL A 258 14.08 -5.42 -18.69
CA VAL A 258 13.01 -5.43 -17.70
C VAL A 258 12.37 -4.06 -17.58
N ILE A 259 11.08 -4.02 -17.24
CA ILE A 259 10.35 -2.80 -16.97
C ILE A 259 9.85 -2.81 -15.52
N PHE A 260 10.06 -1.72 -14.80
CA PHE A 260 9.59 -1.49 -13.45
C PHE A 260 8.66 -0.28 -13.42
N THR A 261 7.37 -0.46 -13.17
CA THR A 261 6.39 0.63 -13.27
C THR A 261 5.48 0.74 -12.04
N ASN A 262 5.25 1.99 -11.59
CA ASN A 262 4.35 2.33 -10.49
C ASN A 262 2.94 2.65 -11.03
N GLN A 263 1.97 1.77 -10.82
CA GLN A 263 0.60 1.87 -11.35
C GLN A 263 -0.43 1.86 -10.22
N GLY A 264 -0.28 2.77 -9.25
CA GLY A 264 -1.11 2.83 -8.05
C GLY A 264 -2.60 3.09 -8.31
N ALA A 265 -2.98 3.54 -9.52
CA ALA A 265 -4.36 3.70 -9.93
C ALA A 265 -5.09 2.36 -10.14
N LEU A 266 -4.35 1.28 -10.42
CA LEU A 266 -4.88 -0.08 -10.56
C LEU A 266 -5.32 -0.64 -9.20
N GLY A 267 -4.55 -0.41 -8.13
CA GLY A 267 -4.89 -0.93 -6.80
C GLY A 267 -6.07 -0.22 -6.11
N ILE A 268 -6.66 0.79 -6.74
CA ILE A 268 -7.87 1.49 -6.27
C ILE A 268 -8.97 1.53 -7.36
N ASP A 269 -8.88 0.63 -8.34
CA ASP A 269 -9.85 0.44 -9.44
C ASP A 269 -10.21 1.71 -10.24
N LYS A 270 -9.31 2.72 -10.25
CA LYS A 270 -9.47 3.91 -11.09
C LYS A 270 -9.13 3.65 -12.55
N VAL A 271 -8.29 2.64 -12.79
CA VAL A 271 -7.94 2.14 -14.12
C VAL A 271 -8.30 0.66 -14.15
N LYS A 272 -8.94 0.20 -15.23
CA LYS A 272 -9.28 -1.20 -15.39
C LYS A 272 -8.02 -2.04 -15.58
N LEU A 273 -7.86 -3.08 -14.77
CA LEU A 273 -6.74 -4.01 -14.85
C LEU A 273 -6.55 -4.61 -16.25
N LEU A 274 -7.65 -5.04 -16.88
CA LEU A 274 -7.61 -5.63 -18.22
C LEU A 274 -7.10 -4.65 -19.28
N ASP A 275 -7.56 -3.39 -19.23
CA ASP A 275 -7.11 -2.34 -20.15
C ASP A 275 -5.61 -2.08 -20.03
N PHE A 276 -5.08 -2.13 -18.80
CA PHE A 276 -3.65 -1.98 -18.55
C PHE A 276 -2.83 -3.18 -19.04
N LYS A 277 -3.33 -4.41 -18.87
CA LYS A 277 -2.68 -5.61 -19.41
C LYS A 277 -2.57 -5.54 -20.93
N ILE A 278 -3.68 -5.21 -21.60
CA ILE A 278 -3.72 -5.03 -23.07
C ILE A 278 -2.75 -3.92 -23.51
N LYS A 279 -2.69 -2.79 -22.79
CA LYS A 279 -1.69 -1.73 -23.07
C LYS A 279 -0.27 -2.29 -22.97
N THR A 280 0.04 -3.02 -21.91
CA THR A 280 1.39 -3.57 -21.65
C THR A 280 1.83 -4.53 -22.74
N GLU A 281 0.97 -5.49 -23.11
CA GLU A 281 1.24 -6.45 -24.19
C GLU A 281 1.49 -5.74 -25.53
N ARG A 282 0.67 -4.76 -25.89
CA ARG A 282 0.85 -3.99 -27.13
C ARG A 282 2.14 -3.16 -27.13
N VAL A 283 2.53 -2.61 -25.98
CA VAL A 283 3.81 -1.90 -25.83
C VAL A 283 4.96 -2.86 -26.05
N VAL A 284 4.97 -4.02 -25.38
CA VAL A 284 6.02 -5.03 -25.54
C VAL A 284 6.09 -5.54 -26.98
N GLN A 285 4.95 -5.83 -27.60
CA GLN A 285 4.87 -6.20 -29.01
C GLN A 285 5.46 -5.12 -29.93
N LYS A 286 5.18 -3.84 -29.66
CA LYS A 286 5.71 -2.71 -30.44
C LYS A 286 7.23 -2.52 -30.26
N LEU A 287 7.77 -2.85 -29.08
CA LEU A 287 9.21 -2.82 -28.81
C LEU A 287 9.95 -3.98 -29.50
N GLY A 288 9.26 -5.10 -29.76
CA GLY A 288 9.72 -6.15 -30.66
C GLY A 288 10.86 -7.01 -30.11
N ILE A 289 11.04 -7.06 -28.79
CA ILE A 289 12.02 -7.89 -28.10
C ILE A 289 11.40 -8.55 -26.86
N PRO A 290 11.98 -9.65 -26.34
CA PRO A 290 11.52 -10.25 -25.10
C PRO A 290 11.74 -9.35 -23.88
N ILE A 291 10.69 -9.07 -23.13
CA ILE A 291 10.68 -8.17 -21.97
C ILE A 291 9.92 -8.81 -20.81
N GLN A 292 10.43 -8.59 -19.60
CA GLN A 292 9.72 -8.89 -18.35
C GLN A 292 9.29 -7.59 -17.66
N VAL A 293 8.01 -7.45 -17.36
CA VAL A 293 7.39 -6.23 -16.81
C VAL A 293 6.92 -6.50 -15.39
N PHE A 294 7.30 -5.64 -14.45
CA PHE A 294 6.90 -5.67 -13.06
C PHE A 294 6.08 -4.41 -12.74
N VAL A 295 4.90 -4.60 -12.17
CA VAL A 295 3.89 -3.56 -12.02
C VAL A 295 3.48 -3.46 -10.56
N SER A 296 3.92 -2.41 -9.88
CA SER A 296 3.47 -2.10 -8.52
C SER A 296 2.09 -1.45 -8.55
N ILE A 297 1.09 -2.10 -7.95
CA ILE A 297 -0.29 -1.57 -7.91
C ILE A 297 -0.66 -0.98 -6.54
N GLY A 298 0.17 -1.20 -5.51
CA GLY A 298 -0.04 -0.74 -4.14
C GLY A 298 0.95 0.35 -3.69
N LYS A 299 0.90 0.69 -2.40
CA LYS A 299 1.83 1.58 -1.70
C LYS A 299 2.76 0.81 -0.75
N ASP A 300 3.22 -0.36 -1.16
CA ASP A 300 4.04 -1.29 -0.39
C ASP A 300 5.49 -1.33 -0.89
N ILE A 301 6.22 -2.39 -0.55
CA ILE A 301 7.64 -2.60 -0.88
C ILE A 301 7.92 -2.63 -2.40
N TYR A 302 6.93 -2.97 -3.21
CA TYR A 302 7.08 -2.98 -4.67
C TYR A 302 7.04 -1.57 -5.28
N ARG A 303 6.55 -0.56 -4.54
CA ARG A 303 6.42 0.78 -5.08
C ARG A 303 7.75 1.51 -5.07
N LYS A 304 8.25 1.91 -6.26
CA LYS A 304 9.48 2.71 -6.39
C LYS A 304 9.37 3.97 -5.51
N PRO A 305 10.45 4.37 -4.78
CA PRO A 305 11.83 3.88 -4.92
C PRO A 305 12.18 2.62 -4.12
N ALA A 306 11.24 2.02 -3.39
CA ALA A 306 11.51 0.80 -2.64
C ALA A 306 11.92 -0.36 -3.58
N PRO A 307 12.80 -1.29 -3.13
CA PRO A 307 13.47 -2.24 -4.01
C PRO A 307 12.62 -3.48 -4.35
N GLY A 308 11.36 -3.57 -3.93
CA GLY A 308 10.60 -4.83 -3.94
C GLY A 308 10.51 -5.48 -5.31
N MET A 309 10.27 -4.71 -6.38
CA MET A 309 10.22 -5.28 -7.73
C MET A 309 11.59 -5.81 -8.19
N TRP A 310 12.68 -5.11 -7.82
CA TRP A 310 14.04 -5.57 -8.10
C TRP A 310 14.38 -6.85 -7.32
N ASN A 311 13.99 -6.92 -6.05
CA ASN A 311 14.18 -8.10 -5.22
C ASN A 311 13.43 -9.31 -5.78
N GLU A 312 12.21 -9.11 -6.29
CA GLU A 312 11.44 -10.16 -6.97
C GLU A 312 12.18 -10.68 -8.22
N LEU A 313 12.75 -9.77 -9.02
CA LEU A 313 13.58 -10.12 -10.17
C LEU A 313 14.77 -11.00 -9.77
N VAL A 314 15.57 -10.52 -8.81
CA VAL A 314 16.80 -11.18 -8.35
C VAL A 314 16.48 -12.56 -7.76
N ASN A 315 15.50 -12.64 -6.86
CA ASN A 315 15.28 -13.82 -6.05
C ASN A 315 14.52 -14.91 -6.80
N TYR A 316 13.57 -14.54 -7.67
CA TYR A 316 12.60 -15.49 -8.21
C TYR A 316 12.46 -15.46 -9.73
N LYS A 317 12.73 -14.32 -10.37
CA LYS A 317 12.44 -14.15 -11.81
C LYS A 317 13.66 -14.07 -12.70
N ASN A 318 14.84 -14.46 -12.23
CA ASN A 318 16.06 -14.53 -13.04
C ASN A 318 16.79 -15.88 -12.97
N GLY A 319 16.08 -16.96 -12.62
CA GLY A 319 16.62 -18.33 -12.64
C GLY A 319 17.83 -18.57 -11.74
N GLY A 320 17.97 -17.80 -10.65
CA GLY A 320 19.09 -17.91 -9.71
C GLY A 320 20.41 -17.34 -10.22
N LEU A 321 20.43 -16.68 -11.38
CA LEU A 321 21.65 -16.03 -11.88
C LEU A 321 21.95 -14.75 -11.11
N ASN A 322 23.19 -14.64 -10.63
CA ASN A 322 23.71 -13.42 -10.02
C ASN A 322 23.79 -12.30 -11.06
N ILE A 323 23.14 -11.18 -10.77
CA ILE A 323 23.14 -10.00 -11.63
C ILE A 323 24.42 -9.21 -11.42
N ASP A 324 25.13 -8.94 -12.52
CA ASP A 324 26.27 -8.05 -12.56
C ASP A 324 25.80 -6.59 -12.58
N LYS A 325 25.70 -5.99 -11.39
CA LYS A 325 25.27 -4.60 -11.22
C LYS A 325 26.20 -3.59 -11.90
N SER A 326 27.49 -3.90 -12.04
CA SER A 326 28.47 -2.98 -12.63
C SER A 326 28.25 -2.78 -14.14
N ASN A 327 27.74 -3.81 -14.80
CA ASN A 327 27.38 -3.79 -16.23
C ASN A 327 25.87 -3.66 -16.47
N SER A 328 25.08 -3.44 -15.42
CA SER A 328 23.64 -3.24 -15.47
C SER A 328 23.28 -1.78 -15.19
N PHE A 329 22.11 -1.35 -15.66
CA PHE A 329 21.67 0.04 -15.49
C PHE A 329 20.15 0.15 -15.39
N TYR A 330 19.70 1.30 -14.90
CA TYR A 330 18.30 1.69 -14.81
C TYR A 330 18.07 3.01 -15.55
N VAL A 331 17.02 3.08 -16.37
CA VAL A 331 16.61 4.28 -17.10
C VAL A 331 15.22 4.72 -16.65
N GLY A 332 15.04 6.00 -16.32
CA GLY A 332 13.74 6.54 -15.94
C GLY A 332 13.64 8.06 -15.99
N ASP A 333 12.43 8.60 -16.15
CA ASP A 333 12.19 10.03 -16.29
C ASP A 333 12.02 10.75 -14.93
N ALA A 334 11.60 10.04 -13.88
CA ALA A 334 11.48 10.56 -12.53
C ALA A 334 12.87 10.70 -11.89
N ALA A 335 13.62 11.69 -12.37
CA ALA A 335 15.05 11.84 -12.14
C ALA A 335 15.42 13.07 -11.30
N GLY A 336 14.43 13.84 -10.83
CA GLY A 336 14.66 15.03 -9.99
C GLY A 336 15.27 16.23 -10.70
N ARG A 337 15.13 16.33 -12.02
CA ARG A 337 15.64 17.45 -12.81
C ARG A 337 14.90 18.74 -12.46
N ARG A 338 15.65 19.85 -12.44
CA ARG A 338 15.12 21.19 -12.12
C ARG A 338 14.28 21.74 -13.26
N LYS A 339 13.42 22.72 -12.98
CA LYS A 339 12.68 23.45 -14.03
C LYS A 339 13.66 24.01 -15.06
N ASN A 340 13.30 23.96 -16.34
CA ASN A 340 14.11 24.39 -17.49
C ASN A 340 15.38 23.57 -17.70
N TRP A 341 15.40 22.29 -17.32
CA TRP A 341 16.50 21.38 -17.68
C TRP A 341 16.63 21.17 -19.21
N ALA A 342 15.56 21.45 -19.96
CA ALA A 342 15.56 21.63 -21.41
C ALA A 342 14.48 22.67 -21.80
N PRO A 343 14.52 23.23 -23.03
CA PRO A 343 13.57 24.26 -23.47
C PRO A 343 12.11 23.84 -23.23
N GLY A 344 11.37 24.67 -22.49
CA GLY A 344 9.96 24.44 -22.17
C GLY A 344 9.65 23.33 -21.17
N LYS A 345 10.66 22.66 -20.59
CA LYS A 345 10.44 21.55 -19.64
C LYS A 345 10.22 22.04 -18.20
N LYS A 346 9.19 21.50 -17.56
CA LYS A 346 8.94 21.66 -16.11
C LYS A 346 9.97 20.84 -15.32
N LYS A 347 10.05 21.09 -14.01
CA LYS A 347 10.76 20.18 -13.10
C LYS A 347 10.14 18.78 -13.18
N ASP A 348 10.93 17.75 -12.93
CA ASP A 348 10.39 16.39 -12.86
C ASP A 348 9.36 16.29 -11.74
N HIS A 349 8.34 15.45 -11.96
CA HIS A 349 7.23 15.26 -11.03
C HIS A 349 7.66 14.50 -9.76
N SER A 350 8.75 13.73 -9.84
CA SER A 350 9.29 12.88 -8.79
C SER A 350 10.77 12.57 -9.06
N LYS A 351 11.39 11.79 -8.17
CA LYS A 351 12.77 11.28 -8.21
C LYS A 351 12.84 9.76 -8.09
N VAL A 352 11.68 9.08 -8.09
CA VAL A 352 11.56 7.67 -7.71
C VAL A 352 12.45 6.72 -8.53
N ASP A 353 12.69 7.02 -9.81
CA ASP A 353 13.51 6.18 -10.67
C ASP A 353 15.00 6.29 -10.32
N ARG A 354 15.48 7.53 -10.15
CA ARG A 354 16.87 7.77 -9.70
C ARG A 354 17.09 7.19 -8.30
N LEU A 355 16.15 7.40 -7.40
CA LEU A 355 16.23 6.90 -6.02
C LEU A 355 16.17 5.36 -5.98
N MET A 356 15.34 4.72 -6.81
CA MET A 356 15.34 3.26 -6.96
C MET A 356 16.72 2.77 -7.40
N ALA A 357 17.30 3.37 -8.43
CA ALA A 357 18.64 3.00 -8.93
C ALA A 357 19.73 3.16 -7.86
N ILE A 358 19.67 4.22 -7.05
CA ILE A 358 20.57 4.42 -5.91
C ILE A 358 20.39 3.32 -4.84
N ASN A 359 19.14 2.98 -4.51
CA ASN A 359 18.84 1.94 -3.51
C ASN A 359 19.39 0.57 -3.92
N ILE A 360 19.17 0.19 -5.18
CA ILE A 360 19.60 -1.13 -5.69
C ILE A 360 21.06 -1.15 -6.14
N GLY A 361 21.71 0.01 -6.26
CA GLY A 361 23.12 0.14 -6.66
C GLY A 361 23.35 -0.07 -8.16
N LEU A 362 22.51 0.51 -9.01
CA LEU A 362 22.67 0.51 -10.46
C LEU A 362 23.08 1.89 -11.00
N LEU A 363 23.80 1.89 -12.12
CA LEU A 363 24.00 3.11 -12.91
C LEU A 363 22.64 3.64 -13.36
N PHE A 364 22.42 4.94 -13.19
CA PHE A 364 21.17 5.60 -13.59
C PHE A 364 21.39 6.52 -14.80
N GLN A 365 20.44 6.50 -15.74
CA GLN A 365 20.37 7.45 -16.85
C GLN A 365 18.94 7.96 -17.05
N THR A 366 18.79 9.17 -17.58
CA THR A 366 17.50 9.66 -18.07
C THR A 366 17.22 9.14 -19.49
N PRO A 367 15.96 9.15 -19.98
CA PRO A 367 15.66 8.70 -21.33
C PRO A 367 16.42 9.48 -22.40
N GLU A 368 16.57 10.80 -22.21
CA GLU A 368 17.32 11.67 -23.12
C GLU A 368 18.82 11.34 -23.15
N GLU A 369 19.43 11.07 -21.99
CA GLU A 369 20.82 10.62 -21.91
C GLU A 369 20.99 9.26 -22.61
N HIS A 370 20.09 8.32 -22.33
CA HIS A 370 20.23 6.93 -22.77
C HIS A 370 19.94 6.72 -24.27
N PHE A 371 18.85 7.31 -24.77
CA PHE A 371 18.38 7.10 -26.15
C PHE A 371 18.92 8.15 -27.13
N LEU A 372 19.13 9.39 -26.68
CA LEU A 372 19.53 10.50 -27.56
C LEU A 372 20.99 10.93 -27.36
N GLY A 373 21.69 10.38 -26.37
CA GLY A 373 23.08 10.75 -26.07
C GLY A 373 23.24 12.17 -25.52
N HIS A 374 22.17 12.74 -24.96
CA HIS A 374 22.25 14.06 -24.34
C HIS A 374 23.20 14.04 -23.13
N LYS A 375 23.78 15.21 -22.82
CA LYS A 375 24.60 15.39 -21.62
C LYS A 375 23.74 15.31 -20.36
N ILE A 376 24.34 14.82 -19.29
CA ILE A 376 23.72 14.80 -17.95
C ILE A 376 23.38 16.24 -17.54
N VAL A 377 22.17 16.43 -17.01
CA VAL A 377 21.68 17.72 -16.51
C VAL A 377 21.61 17.73 -14.98
N PRO A 378 21.65 18.92 -14.34
CA PRO A 378 21.53 19.02 -12.88
C PRO A 378 20.20 18.48 -12.33
N TYR A 379 20.29 17.74 -11.23
CA TYR A 379 19.16 17.23 -10.46
C TYR A 379 19.29 17.56 -8.98
N VAL A 380 18.23 17.31 -8.20
CA VAL A 380 18.19 17.54 -6.75
C VAL A 380 17.76 16.25 -6.06
N LEU A 381 18.53 15.79 -5.08
CA LEU A 381 18.15 14.68 -4.20
C LEU A 381 17.30 15.16 -3.02
N PRO A 382 16.56 14.27 -2.33
CA PRO A 382 15.89 14.60 -1.08
C PRO A 382 16.84 15.22 -0.06
N THR A 383 16.34 16.14 0.76
CA THR A 383 17.12 16.78 1.84
C THR A 383 17.52 15.80 2.93
N PHE A 384 16.67 14.81 3.20
CA PHE A 384 16.95 13.72 4.11
C PHE A 384 17.61 12.56 3.37
N ASP A 385 18.83 12.22 3.78
CA ASP A 385 19.56 11.05 3.30
C ASP A 385 19.53 9.94 4.37
N PRO A 386 18.82 8.84 4.13
CA PRO A 386 18.70 7.73 5.08
C PRO A 386 20.02 7.00 5.32
N LYS A 387 21.02 7.09 4.43
CA LYS A 387 22.36 6.52 4.64
C LYS A 387 23.25 7.42 5.48
N ALA A 388 22.95 8.71 5.51
CA ALA A 388 23.67 9.70 6.32
C ALA A 388 23.19 9.74 7.77
N LEU A 389 22.16 8.96 8.12
CA LEU A 389 21.90 8.59 9.52
C LEU A 389 23.08 7.75 9.98
N LEU A 390 24.10 8.39 10.57
CA LEU A 390 25.04 7.89 11.58
C LEU A 390 26.15 8.94 11.74
N LYS A 391 26.36 9.49 12.94
CA LYS A 391 27.45 9.07 13.85
C LYS A 391 27.25 9.46 15.32
N ASP A 392 26.15 10.11 15.68
CA ASP A 392 25.94 10.58 17.05
C ASP A 392 25.14 9.53 17.86
N ASP A 393 25.84 8.74 18.67
CA ASP A 393 25.23 7.77 19.59
C ASP A 393 24.62 8.45 20.83
N ASN A 394 24.79 9.77 20.98
CA ASN A 394 24.17 10.48 22.08
C ASN A 394 22.65 10.49 21.89
N ILE A 395 21.96 9.92 22.86
CA ILE A 395 20.49 9.84 22.89
C ILE A 395 19.86 11.23 23.05
N CYS A 396 20.55 12.15 23.70
CA CYS A 396 20.03 13.47 24.00
C CYS A 396 21.10 14.57 24.03
N HIS A 397 20.63 15.81 23.96
CA HIS A 397 21.43 17.02 24.14
C HIS A 397 20.76 17.94 25.19
N PRO A 398 21.51 18.46 26.18
CA PRO A 398 22.94 18.22 26.41
C PRO A 398 23.22 16.76 26.81
N THR A 399 24.43 16.25 26.54
CA THR A 399 24.75 14.81 26.62
C THR A 399 24.75 14.27 28.05
N ASP A 400 24.88 15.14 29.03
CA ASP A 400 24.82 14.84 30.47
C ASP A 400 23.39 14.93 31.04
N ALA A 401 22.39 15.31 30.23
CA ALA A 401 21.00 15.33 30.65
C ALA A 401 20.56 13.91 31.05
N LYS A 402 19.97 13.78 32.24
CA LYS A 402 19.50 12.50 32.73
C LYS A 402 18.17 12.14 32.07
N ILE A 403 18.12 10.99 31.39
CA ILE A 403 16.87 10.52 30.78
C ILE A 403 15.80 10.22 31.83
N THR A 404 16.20 9.64 32.96
CA THR A 404 15.30 9.32 34.09
C THR A 404 15.72 10.04 35.37
N SER A 405 14.77 10.14 36.32
CA SER A 405 14.97 10.70 37.65
C SER A 405 14.46 9.73 38.72
N LYS A 406 15.15 9.66 39.86
CA LYS A 406 14.67 8.94 41.05
C LYS A 406 13.60 9.72 41.83
N LYS A 407 13.53 11.04 41.61
CA LYS A 407 12.48 11.89 42.19
C LYS A 407 11.29 11.89 41.27
N GLN A 408 10.10 11.90 41.85
CA GLN A 408 8.85 12.00 41.10
C GLN A 408 8.88 13.21 40.17
N GLU A 409 8.56 13.00 38.90
CA GLU A 409 8.56 14.04 37.88
C GLU A 409 7.55 13.75 36.76
N ILE A 410 7.33 14.76 35.92
CA ILE A 410 6.53 14.65 34.71
C ILE A 410 7.43 14.95 33.50
N ILE A 411 7.40 14.08 32.50
CA ILE A 411 8.06 14.30 31.22
C ILE A 411 7.01 14.55 30.15
N VAL A 412 7.08 15.70 29.47
CA VAL A 412 6.23 16.00 28.31
C VAL A 412 7.05 15.81 27.04
N LEU A 413 6.66 14.81 26.22
CA LEU A 413 7.27 14.63 24.91
C LEU A 413 6.70 15.62 23.91
N ILE A 414 7.55 16.22 23.08
CA ILE A 414 7.15 17.10 22.00
C ILE A 414 7.78 16.59 20.71
N GLY A 415 6.96 16.32 19.70
CA GLY A 415 7.49 15.90 18.42
C GLY A 415 6.43 15.47 17.42
N CYS A 416 6.79 15.53 16.15
CA CYS A 416 5.93 15.14 15.04
C CYS A 416 5.40 13.70 15.20
N PRO A 417 4.18 13.38 14.75
CA PRO A 417 3.79 11.99 14.50
C PRO A 417 4.89 11.22 13.75
N ALA A 418 5.07 9.94 14.10
CA ALA A 418 6.16 9.10 13.58
C ALA A 418 7.59 9.55 13.89
N SER A 419 7.83 10.51 14.80
CA SER A 419 9.18 10.93 15.18
C SER A 419 9.95 9.94 16.07
N GLY A 420 9.32 8.84 16.53
CA GLY A 420 9.94 7.85 17.40
C GLY A 420 9.57 7.95 18.90
N LYS A 421 8.72 8.92 19.31
CA LYS A 421 8.33 9.14 20.72
C LYS A 421 7.94 7.87 21.48
N SER A 422 6.92 7.15 21.02
CA SER A 422 6.44 5.95 21.73
C SER A 422 7.50 4.84 21.80
N HIS A 423 8.40 4.77 20.81
CA HIS A 423 9.53 3.86 20.85
C HIS A 423 10.56 4.30 21.91
N PHE A 424 10.86 5.59 21.98
CA PHE A 424 11.71 6.18 23.01
C PHE A 424 11.16 5.92 24.42
N VAL A 425 9.85 6.12 24.64
CA VAL A 425 9.19 5.81 25.92
C VAL A 425 9.40 4.35 26.30
N LYS A 426 9.10 3.43 25.37
CA LYS A 426 9.22 1.99 25.62
C LYS A 426 10.65 1.57 25.97
N LEU A 427 11.66 2.22 25.41
CA LEU A 427 13.06 1.86 25.62
C LEU A 427 13.67 2.49 26.87
N TYR A 428 13.37 3.75 27.15
CA TYR A 428 14.11 4.55 28.14
C TYR A 428 13.27 5.03 29.31
N LEU A 429 11.94 5.02 29.20
CA LEU A 429 11.00 5.50 30.23
C LEU A 429 9.98 4.41 30.59
N ASN A 430 10.38 3.14 30.55
CA ASN A 430 9.50 2.00 30.85
C ASN A 430 9.04 1.94 32.32
N GLU A 431 9.75 2.59 33.23
CA GLU A 431 9.39 2.73 34.65
C GLU A 431 8.39 3.87 34.90
N TYR A 432 8.08 4.69 33.91
CA TYR A 432 7.15 5.82 34.02
C TYR A 432 5.75 5.36 33.63
N ASP A 433 4.73 5.85 34.32
CA ASP A 433 3.35 5.63 33.89
C ASP A 433 3.12 6.37 32.55
N HIS A 434 2.74 5.60 31.53
CA HIS A 434 2.65 6.06 30.14
C HIS A 434 1.26 6.62 29.84
N ILE A 435 1.18 7.94 29.67
CA ILE A 435 -0.06 8.65 29.34
C ILE A 435 -0.05 9.00 27.85
N ASN A 436 -0.93 8.34 27.09
CA ASN A 436 -1.04 8.51 25.65
C ASN A 436 -2.49 8.77 25.24
N ARG A 437 -2.72 9.84 24.48
CA ARG A 437 -4.06 10.22 24.02
C ARG A 437 -4.63 9.26 23.00
N ASP A 438 -3.81 8.62 22.18
CA ASP A 438 -4.28 7.67 21.18
C ASP A 438 -4.93 6.44 21.84
N THR A 439 -4.46 6.06 23.03
CA THR A 439 -5.06 4.97 23.84
C THR A 439 -6.21 5.45 24.72
N LEU A 440 -6.10 6.64 25.32
CA LEU A 440 -7.10 7.18 26.25
C LEU A 440 -8.27 7.91 25.55
N GLY A 441 -8.09 8.35 24.32
CA GLY A 441 -9.09 8.98 23.44
C GLY A 441 -9.24 10.50 23.57
N SER A 442 -9.13 11.09 24.77
CA SER A 442 -9.28 12.54 24.97
C SER A 442 -8.19 13.14 25.84
N TRP A 443 -7.96 14.46 25.70
CA TRP A 443 -6.96 15.15 26.52
C TRP A 443 -7.39 15.24 27.99
N GLN A 444 -8.70 15.33 28.26
CA GLN A 444 -9.23 15.31 29.63
C GLN A 444 -8.93 13.99 30.33
N LYS A 445 -9.11 12.87 29.62
CA LYS A 445 -8.76 11.53 30.14
C LYS A 445 -7.25 11.40 30.39
N CYS A 446 -6.41 12.03 29.55
CA CYS A 446 -4.97 12.09 29.81
C CYS A 446 -4.67 12.83 31.13
N ILE A 447 -5.35 13.95 31.39
CA ILE A 447 -5.18 14.70 32.64
C ILE A 447 -5.64 13.88 33.84
N SER A 448 -6.81 13.24 33.78
CA SER A 448 -7.31 12.40 34.88
C SER A 448 -6.37 11.22 35.17
N ALA A 449 -5.86 10.54 34.15
CA ALA A 449 -4.93 9.43 34.32
C ALA A 449 -3.56 9.89 34.85
N MET A 450 -3.07 11.04 34.40
CA MET A 450 -1.87 11.69 34.94
C MET A 450 -2.06 12.00 36.43
N GLU A 451 -3.13 12.70 36.83
CA GLU A 451 -3.38 13.05 38.23
C GLU A 451 -3.46 11.80 39.13
N GLN A 452 -4.15 10.74 38.68
CA GLN A 452 -4.21 9.47 39.41
C GLN A 452 -2.82 8.85 39.63
N SER A 453 -1.96 8.87 38.61
CA SER A 453 -0.59 8.34 38.70
C SER A 453 0.27 9.17 39.65
N LEU A 454 0.12 10.51 39.61
CA LEU A 454 0.86 11.42 40.48
C LEU A 454 0.46 11.25 41.96
N ILE A 455 -0.83 11.07 42.26
CA ILE A 455 -1.32 10.80 43.63
C ILE A 455 -0.71 9.50 44.19
N GLN A 456 -0.46 8.51 43.33
CA GLN A 456 0.20 7.25 43.70
C GLN A 456 1.72 7.38 43.87
N GLY A 457 2.29 8.59 43.75
CA GLY A 457 3.74 8.82 43.89
C GLY A 457 4.57 8.42 42.67
N LYS A 458 3.94 8.10 41.53
CA LYS A 458 4.64 7.66 40.33
C LYS A 458 5.06 8.82 39.43
N SER A 459 6.16 8.65 38.71
CA SER A 459 6.55 9.54 37.62
C SER A 459 5.75 9.24 36.36
N VAL A 460 5.48 10.28 35.57
CA VAL A 460 4.58 10.19 34.40
C VAL A 460 5.27 10.68 33.14
N VAL A 461 5.04 10.01 32.02
CA VAL A 461 5.40 10.50 30.68
C VAL A 461 4.17 10.74 29.82
N ILE A 462 4.08 11.94 29.24
CA ILE A 462 3.02 12.35 28.31
C ILE A 462 3.51 12.14 26.87
N ASP A 463 3.11 11.02 26.27
CA ASP A 463 3.44 10.64 24.89
C ASP A 463 2.36 11.10 23.91
N ASN A 464 2.27 12.42 23.75
CA ASN A 464 1.43 13.06 22.74
C ASN A 464 2.30 13.89 21.81
N THR A 465 1.71 14.50 20.78
CA THR A 465 2.46 15.37 19.86
C THR A 465 2.85 16.71 20.47
N ASN A 466 1.95 17.30 21.27
CA ASN A 466 2.14 18.54 22.05
C ASN A 466 2.73 19.72 21.23
N PRO A 467 2.12 20.09 20.08
CA PRO A 467 2.73 21.02 19.12
C PRO A 467 2.82 22.47 19.62
N ASP A 468 1.85 22.94 20.40
CA ASP A 468 1.67 24.35 20.77
C ASP A 468 1.65 24.58 22.29
N PRO A 469 1.88 25.81 22.78
CA PRO A 469 1.90 26.12 24.21
C PRO A 469 0.59 25.79 24.91
N ALA A 470 -0.56 26.07 24.29
CA ALA A 470 -1.88 25.80 24.88
C ALA A 470 -2.14 24.30 25.11
N SER A 471 -1.52 23.43 24.31
CA SER A 471 -1.57 21.98 24.49
C SER A 471 -0.66 21.55 25.65
N ARG A 472 0.51 22.17 25.79
CA ARG A 472 1.50 21.86 26.84
C ARG A 472 1.09 22.38 28.21
N GLU A 473 0.52 23.58 28.25
CA GLU A 473 0.04 24.26 29.45
C GLU A 473 -0.89 23.38 30.29
N ARG A 474 -1.72 22.56 29.64
CA ARG A 474 -2.65 21.62 30.32
C ARG A 474 -1.94 20.70 31.29
N TYR A 475 -0.75 20.21 30.93
CA TYR A 475 0.05 19.33 31.77
C TYR A 475 0.88 20.11 32.79
N ILE A 476 1.38 21.28 32.40
CA ILE A 476 2.19 22.15 33.27
C ILE A 476 1.35 22.69 34.44
N VAL A 477 0.09 23.05 34.21
CA VAL A 477 -0.82 23.50 35.27
C VAL A 477 -1.03 22.40 36.32
N VAL A 478 -1.19 21.15 35.89
CA VAL A 478 -1.27 20.00 36.81
C VAL A 478 0.04 19.82 37.57
N ALA A 479 1.18 19.89 36.89
CA ALA A 479 2.49 19.81 37.54
C ALA A 479 2.64 20.85 38.67
N LYS A 480 2.25 22.10 38.41
CA LYS A 480 2.24 23.19 39.40
C LYS A 480 1.29 22.91 40.57
N LYS A 481 0.07 22.42 40.30
CA LYS A 481 -0.93 22.07 41.33
C LYS A 481 -0.38 21.05 42.34
N TYR A 482 0.37 20.05 41.87
CA TYR A 482 0.94 19.00 42.73
C TYR A 482 2.38 19.29 43.19
N ASN A 483 2.94 20.45 42.82
CA ASN A 483 4.33 20.83 43.10
C ASN A 483 5.36 19.79 42.62
N ILE A 484 5.14 19.23 41.43
CA ILE A 484 6.00 18.22 40.81
C ILE A 484 6.75 18.86 39.63
N PRO A 485 8.08 18.66 39.49
CA PRO A 485 8.83 19.21 38.37
C PRO A 485 8.37 18.62 37.03
N VAL A 486 8.35 19.45 35.99
CA VAL A 486 7.99 19.05 34.63
C VAL A 486 9.12 19.35 33.66
N ARG A 487 9.61 18.34 32.96
CA ARG A 487 10.65 18.45 31.93
C ARG A 487 10.05 18.29 30.54
N CYS A 488 10.67 18.95 29.56
CA CYS A 488 10.31 18.87 28.16
C CYS A 488 11.33 18.03 27.42
N PHE A 489 10.88 16.98 26.74
CA PHE A 489 11.72 16.16 25.86
C PHE A 489 11.32 16.43 24.41
N LEU A 490 12.13 17.20 23.71
CA LEU A 490 11.89 17.63 22.33
C LEU A 490 12.57 16.69 21.34
N MET A 491 11.79 15.95 20.56
CA MET A 491 12.30 15.10 19.49
C MET A 491 12.91 15.96 18.38
N THR A 492 14.16 15.71 18.01
CA THR A 492 14.88 16.47 16.96
C THR A 492 14.63 15.94 15.54
N THR A 493 13.87 14.85 15.40
CA THR A 493 13.49 14.23 14.13
C THR A 493 12.83 15.23 13.18
N SER A 494 13.44 15.48 12.02
CA SER A 494 12.90 16.39 11.01
C SER A 494 11.61 15.84 10.38
N THR A 495 10.85 16.70 9.68
CA THR A 495 9.61 16.29 9.00
C THR A 495 9.84 15.21 7.94
N GLU A 496 10.88 15.36 7.12
CA GLU A 496 11.20 14.38 6.06
C GLU A 496 11.68 13.05 6.65
N HIS A 497 12.45 13.10 7.74
CA HIS A 497 12.83 11.92 8.50
C HIS A 497 11.62 11.23 9.15
N ALA A 498 10.69 11.98 9.75
CA ALA A 498 9.47 11.42 10.32
C ALA A 498 8.58 10.74 9.26
N LYS A 499 8.46 11.32 8.06
CA LYS A 499 7.77 10.68 6.92
C LYS A 499 8.47 9.41 6.48
N HIS A 500 9.80 9.41 6.39
CA HIS A 500 10.57 8.22 6.07
C HIS A 500 10.38 7.13 7.12
N ASN A 501 10.49 7.48 8.41
CA ASN A 501 10.28 6.56 9.52
C ASN A 501 8.85 5.98 9.52
N ASN A 502 7.84 6.81 9.23
CA ASN A 502 6.46 6.37 9.04
C ASN A 502 6.38 5.34 7.91
N LYS A 503 6.97 5.67 6.75
CA LYS A 503 6.96 4.80 5.58
C LYS A 503 7.64 3.47 5.85
N PHE A 504 8.78 3.48 6.53
CA PHE A 504 9.48 2.27 6.96
C PHE A 504 8.58 1.41 7.84
N ARG A 505 7.94 1.99 8.86
CA ARG A 505 7.02 1.26 9.75
C ARG A 505 5.82 0.67 9.01
N GLU A 506 5.25 1.39 8.04
CA GLU A 506 4.19 0.86 7.15
C GLU A 506 4.65 -0.39 6.36
N LEU A 507 5.95 -0.52 6.09
CA LEU A 507 6.50 -1.65 5.34
C LEU A 507 6.84 -2.85 6.23
N VAL A 508 7.32 -2.62 7.46
CA VAL A 508 7.83 -3.70 8.34
C VAL A 508 6.86 -4.11 9.45
N ASP A 509 5.94 -3.25 9.85
CA ASP A 509 5.03 -3.48 10.97
C ASP A 509 3.57 -3.46 10.50
N SER A 510 2.97 -4.64 10.36
CA SER A 510 1.56 -4.78 9.96
C SER A 510 0.56 -4.22 10.97
N SER A 511 0.98 -3.99 12.23
CA SER A 511 0.15 -3.39 13.27
C SER A 511 0.27 -1.86 13.30
N HIS A 512 1.16 -1.28 12.49
CA HIS A 512 1.37 0.16 12.48
C HIS A 512 0.13 0.90 11.98
N ALA A 513 -0.38 1.80 12.83
CA ALA A 513 -1.46 2.69 12.45
C ALA A 513 -1.03 3.61 11.30
N LYS A 514 -1.86 3.72 10.26
CA LYS A 514 -1.57 4.53 9.08
C LYS A 514 -1.59 6.02 9.42
N ILE A 515 -0.42 6.65 9.44
CA ILE A 515 -0.28 8.09 9.60
C ILE A 515 -0.21 8.74 8.21
N THR A 516 -1.13 9.66 7.93
CA THR A 516 -1.16 10.37 6.65
C THR A 516 -0.30 11.63 6.68
N ASP A 517 0.19 12.07 5.52
CA ASP A 517 0.93 13.32 5.37
C ASP A 517 0.15 14.53 5.90
N ILE A 518 -1.18 14.50 5.84
CA ILE A 518 -2.04 15.57 6.37
C ILE A 518 -1.83 15.74 7.88
N ILE A 519 -1.70 14.64 8.62
CA ILE A 519 -1.50 14.67 10.07
C ILE A 519 -0.12 15.26 10.40
N ILE A 520 0.92 14.81 9.68
CA ILE A 520 2.29 15.33 9.82
C ILE A 520 2.34 16.83 9.49
N ASN A 521 1.76 17.24 8.36
CA ASN A 521 1.74 18.64 7.94
C ASN A 521 0.92 19.51 8.89
N SER A 522 -0.20 18.99 9.42
CA SER A 522 -0.99 19.70 10.41
C SER A 522 -0.24 19.91 11.71
N TYR A 523 0.57 18.94 12.15
CA TYR A 523 1.47 19.12 13.29
C TYR A 523 2.46 20.25 13.02
N MET A 524 3.16 20.21 11.88
CA MET A 524 4.17 21.21 11.55
C MET A 524 3.60 22.62 11.46
N LYS A 525 2.36 22.78 10.96
CA LYS A 525 1.66 24.07 10.91
C LYS A 525 1.40 24.66 12.29
N ASN A 526 1.12 23.81 13.28
CA ASN A 526 0.77 24.23 14.64
C ASN A 526 1.98 24.24 15.59
N TYR A 527 3.12 23.73 15.14
CA TYR A 527 4.30 23.58 15.99
C TYR A 527 4.89 24.93 16.37
N ILE A 528 5.06 25.15 17.67
CA ILE A 528 5.78 26.28 18.26
C ILE A 528 6.84 25.69 19.19
N PRO A 529 8.14 26.03 19.00
CA PRO A 529 9.22 25.54 19.85
C PRO A 529 8.95 25.78 21.35
N PRO A 530 9.27 24.80 22.22
CA PRO A 530 9.07 24.96 23.66
C PRO A 530 10.08 25.94 24.28
N THR A 531 9.67 26.70 25.29
CA THR A 531 10.57 27.56 26.08
C THR A 531 10.46 27.27 27.58
N LEU A 532 11.48 27.66 28.35
CA LEU A 532 11.45 27.52 29.82
C LEU A 532 10.36 28.40 30.47
N GLU A 533 9.96 29.49 29.81
CA GLU A 533 8.92 30.42 30.30
C GLU A 533 7.54 29.76 30.41
N GLU A 534 7.30 28.67 29.68
CA GLU A 534 6.08 27.87 29.82
C GLU A 534 5.97 27.23 31.20
N GLY A 535 7.09 27.05 31.91
CA GLY A 535 7.17 26.42 33.24
C GLY A 535 7.86 25.07 33.25
N PHE A 536 8.62 24.72 32.21
CA PHE A 536 9.50 23.55 32.23
C PHE A 536 10.74 23.80 33.10
N THR A 537 11.14 22.81 33.87
CA THR A 537 12.38 22.86 34.66
C THR A 537 13.62 22.64 33.80
N GLU A 538 13.49 21.90 32.70
CA GLU A 538 14.56 21.57 31.78
C GLU A 538 13.99 21.29 30.37
N LEU A 539 14.72 21.70 29.33
CA LEU A 539 14.47 21.32 27.94
C LEU A 539 15.57 20.36 27.48
N VAL A 540 15.22 19.10 27.24
CA VAL A 540 16.13 18.07 26.74
C VAL A 540 15.78 17.79 25.28
N LYS A 541 16.76 17.89 24.38
CA LYS A 541 16.59 17.50 22.97
C LYS A 541 16.87 16.01 22.84
N ILE A 542 15.95 15.26 22.24
CA ILE A 542 16.07 13.82 22.04
C ILE A 542 16.43 13.54 20.59
N ASN A 543 17.61 12.96 20.39
CA ASN A 543 18.09 12.57 19.07
C ASN A 543 17.38 11.31 18.57
N PHE A 544 17.24 11.21 17.25
CA PHE A 544 16.76 9.99 16.63
C PHE A 544 17.91 8.99 16.50
N VAL A 545 17.96 8.04 17.42
CA VAL A 545 18.90 6.92 17.38
C VAL A 545 18.13 5.67 16.96
N PRO A 546 18.28 5.19 15.71
CA PRO A 546 17.53 4.03 15.23
C PRO A 546 17.96 2.75 15.96
N ARG A 547 16.98 1.88 16.26
CA ARG A 547 17.21 0.48 16.63
C ARG A 547 16.38 -0.42 15.75
N PHE A 548 17.02 -1.45 15.19
CA PHE A 548 16.41 -2.37 14.25
C PHE A 548 16.34 -3.78 14.82
N PHE A 549 15.31 -4.54 14.45
CA PHE A 549 15.15 -5.93 14.89
C PHE A 549 16.06 -6.89 14.10
N SER A 550 16.48 -6.50 12.89
CA SER A 550 17.32 -7.31 12.01
C SER A 550 18.21 -6.43 11.11
N GLU A 551 19.27 -7.00 10.55
CA GLU A 551 20.11 -6.29 9.56
C GLU A 551 19.30 -5.95 8.29
N LYS A 552 18.35 -6.80 7.90
CA LYS A 552 17.45 -6.53 6.77
C LYS A 552 16.60 -5.28 6.97
N ASP A 553 16.13 -5.06 8.20
CA ASP A 553 15.38 -3.87 8.56
C ASP A 553 16.25 -2.62 8.51
N LYS A 554 17.50 -2.72 8.98
CA LYS A 554 18.49 -1.65 8.87
C LYS A 554 18.80 -1.32 7.41
N GLU A 555 19.10 -2.32 6.59
CA GLU A 555 19.35 -2.15 5.15
C GLU A 555 18.17 -1.48 4.46
N LEU A 556 16.93 -1.88 4.78
CA LEU A 556 15.73 -1.23 4.24
C LEU A 556 15.55 0.21 4.73
N TYR A 557 15.87 0.49 6.00
CA TYR A 557 15.79 1.84 6.55
C TYR A 557 16.78 2.79 5.89
N GLU A 558 17.98 2.30 5.56
CA GLU A 558 19.03 3.06 4.84
C GLU A 558 18.68 3.33 3.37
N MET A 559 17.55 2.83 2.87
CA MET A 559 17.06 3.13 1.53
C MET A 559 16.16 4.37 1.49
N TYR A 560 16.12 5.04 0.35
CA TYR A 560 15.08 6.01 0.05
C TYR A 560 13.75 5.29 -0.12
N LEU A 561 12.73 5.66 0.66
CA LEU A 561 11.41 5.01 0.64
C LEU A 561 10.27 5.93 0.17
N LEU A 562 10.55 7.23 0.03
CA LEU A 562 9.55 8.26 -0.28
C LEU A 562 9.56 8.64 -1.77
N GLU A 563 8.40 9.05 -2.30
CA GLU A 563 8.20 9.34 -3.72
C GLU A 563 8.56 10.79 -4.15
N ASN A 564 9.23 11.55 -3.28
CA ASN A 564 9.46 13.00 -3.31
C ASN A 564 9.59 13.74 -4.65
#